data_AF-A0A7C1JA12-F1
#
_entry.id   AF-A0A7C1JA12-F1
#
_cell.length_a   1.000
_cell.length_b   1.000
_cell.length_c   1.000
_cell.angle_alpha   90.00
_cell.angle_beta   90.00
_cell.angle_gamma   90.00
#
_symmetry.space_group_name_H-M   'P 1'
#
loop_
_entity.id
_entity.type
_entity.pdbx_description
1 polymer ?
#
loop_
_entity_poly.entity_id
_entity_poly.type
_entity_poly.pdbx_seq_one_letter_code
_entity_poly.pdbx_strand_id
1 'polypeptide(L)'
;MAAQGLPEVLEQFVNTEDWEQARRVVERNRELLSDQALNLLHESVADYRAVDRDDVADYLQEHETVLRRSREVGVEQAFAEAAERARQIEEVRRQQLDALRPQKPSPLQQAVWRLLDAASPEEVDQVLGEHP
;
A
#
# COMPACT_ATOMS: atom_id res chain seq x y z
N MET A 1 14.89 -27.78 -5.50
CA MET A 1 14.48 -26.42 -5.12
C MET A 1 13.90 -26.53 -3.73
N ALA A 2 14.40 -25.77 -2.75
CA ALA A 2 13.78 -25.77 -1.43
C ALA A 2 12.34 -25.27 -1.58
N ALA A 3 11.36 -26.05 -1.12
CA ALA A 3 10.00 -25.54 -0.98
C ALA A 3 10.08 -24.36 -0.01
N GLN A 4 9.65 -23.17 -0.45
CA GLN A 4 9.52 -22.03 0.46
C GLN A 4 8.51 -22.40 1.53
N GLY A 5 8.81 -22.08 2.80
CA GLY A 5 7.84 -22.27 3.87
C GLY A 5 6.75 -21.22 3.81
N LEU A 6 5.62 -21.50 4.48
CA LEU A 6 4.50 -20.57 4.54
C LEU A 6 4.89 -19.18 5.11
N PRO A 7 5.74 -19.06 6.15
CA PRO A 7 6.19 -17.75 6.64
C PRO A 7 6.95 -16.93 5.59
N GLU A 8 7.83 -17.56 4.81
CA GLU A 8 8.61 -16.89 3.78
C GLU A 8 7.73 -16.38 2.63
N VAL A 9 6.73 -17.17 2.25
CA VAL A 9 5.74 -16.78 1.23
C VAL A 9 4.85 -15.65 1.74
N LEU A 10 4.46 -15.66 3.02
CA LEU A 10 3.72 -14.57 3.66
C LEU A 10 4.54 -13.28 3.68
N GLU A 11 5.82 -13.35 4.09
CA GLU A 11 6.74 -12.23 4.06
C GLU A 11 6.90 -11.67 2.64
N GLN A 12 7.04 -12.54 1.64
CA GLN A 12 7.08 -12.13 0.25
C GLN A 12 5.78 -11.40 -0.16
N PHE A 13 4.62 -11.92 0.23
CA PHE A 13 3.33 -11.32 -0.10
C PHE A 13 3.16 -9.93 0.50
N VAL A 14 3.45 -9.77 1.80
CA VAL A 14 3.29 -8.49 2.50
C VAL A 14 4.34 -7.45 2.12
N ASN A 15 5.45 -7.82 1.48
CA ASN A 15 6.49 -6.88 1.05
C ASN A 15 6.42 -6.54 -0.45
N THR A 16 5.28 -6.78 -1.10
CA THR A 16 5.08 -6.43 -2.50
C THR A 16 4.88 -4.93 -2.69
N GLU A 17 5.38 -4.38 -3.78
CA GLU A 17 5.31 -2.94 -4.05
C GLU A 17 3.91 -2.48 -4.49
N ASP A 18 3.11 -3.40 -5.03
CA ASP A 18 1.78 -3.12 -5.53
C ASP A 18 0.88 -4.36 -5.49
N TRP A 19 -0.43 -4.12 -5.61
CA TRP A 19 -1.46 -5.17 -5.58
C TRP A 19 -1.37 -6.14 -6.77
N GLU A 20 -0.75 -5.77 -7.89
CA GLU A 20 -0.57 -6.66 -9.03
C GLU A 20 0.54 -7.69 -8.76
N GLN A 21 1.63 -7.26 -8.14
CA GLN A 21 2.70 -8.11 -7.63
C GLN A 21 2.16 -9.04 -6.55
N ALA A 22 1.41 -8.50 -5.58
CA ALA A 22 0.75 -9.25 -4.53
C ALA A 22 -0.17 -10.36 -5.10
N ARG A 23 -0.98 -10.03 -6.11
CA ARG A 23 -1.85 -10.99 -6.82
C ARG A 23 -1.04 -12.14 -7.42
N ARG A 24 0.07 -11.84 -8.11
CA ARG A 24 0.94 -12.86 -8.70
C ARG A 24 1.53 -13.81 -7.65
N VAL A 25 1.86 -13.31 -6.45
CA VAL A 25 2.35 -14.14 -5.35
C VAL A 25 1.26 -15.11 -4.87
N VAL A 26 0.03 -14.64 -4.70
CA VAL A 26 -1.11 -15.48 -4.30
C VAL A 26 -1.49 -16.52 -5.35
N GLU A 27 -1.42 -16.18 -6.64
CA GLU A 27 -1.71 -17.12 -7.73
C GLU A 27 -0.67 -18.24 -7.81
N ARG A 28 0.58 -17.94 -7.50
CA ARG A 28 1.69 -18.92 -7.49
C ARG A 28 1.69 -19.79 -6.23
N ASN A 29 1.23 -19.25 -5.10
CA ASN A 29 1.29 -19.90 -3.80
C ASN A 29 -0.11 -19.96 -3.17
N ARG A 30 -0.89 -20.98 -3.57
CA ARG A 30 -2.28 -21.14 -3.11
C ARG A 30 -2.37 -21.43 -1.61
N GLU A 31 -1.28 -21.85 -0.95
CA GLU A 31 -1.23 -22.00 0.50
C GLU A 31 -1.52 -20.69 1.26
N LEU A 32 -1.33 -19.52 0.64
CA LEU A 32 -1.66 -18.22 1.23
C LEU A 32 -3.17 -18.04 1.49
N LEU A 33 -4.02 -18.82 0.82
CA LEU A 33 -5.47 -18.80 1.03
C LEU A 33 -5.94 -19.84 2.07
N SER A 34 -5.00 -20.54 2.72
CA SER A 34 -5.31 -21.50 3.76
C SER A 34 -5.72 -20.81 5.07
N ASP A 35 -6.49 -21.53 5.89
CA ASP A 35 -6.82 -21.03 7.23
C ASP A 35 -5.56 -20.83 8.09
N GLN A 36 -4.52 -21.63 7.87
CA GLN A 36 -3.24 -21.47 8.57
C GLN A 36 -2.57 -20.13 8.22
N ALA A 37 -2.52 -19.75 6.95
CA ALA A 37 -1.93 -18.49 6.51
C ALA A 37 -2.68 -17.29 7.07
N LEU A 38 -4.01 -17.35 7.02
CA LEU A 38 -4.89 -16.31 7.55
C LEU A 38 -4.78 -16.17 9.08
N ASN A 39 -4.70 -17.29 9.82
CA ASN A 39 -4.50 -17.26 11.26
C ASN A 39 -3.16 -16.65 11.64
N LEU A 40 -2.08 -16.97 10.92
CA LEU A 40 -0.76 -16.37 11.15
C LEU A 40 -0.77 -14.85 10.95
N LEU A 41 -1.43 -14.36 9.90
CA LEU A 41 -1.60 -12.92 9.68
C LEU A 41 -2.45 -12.28 10.76
N HIS A 42 -3.56 -12.93 11.15
CA HIS A 42 -4.44 -12.43 12.18
C HIS A 42 -3.74 -12.31 13.55
N GLU A 43 -2.96 -13.33 13.92
CA GLU A 43 -2.12 -13.31 15.12
C GLU A 43 -1.07 -12.20 15.05
N SER A 44 -0.41 -12.02 13.89
CA SER A 44 0.56 -10.95 13.69
C SER A 44 -0.07 -9.55 13.87
N VAL A 45 -1.27 -9.34 13.33
CA VAL A 45 -2.03 -8.09 13.54
C VAL A 45 -2.28 -7.86 15.02
N ALA A 46 -2.74 -8.88 15.75
CA ALA A 46 -3.01 -8.78 17.18
C ALA A 46 -1.74 -8.47 17.99
N ASP A 47 -0.61 -9.11 17.65
CA ASP A 47 0.68 -8.90 18.30
C ASP A 47 1.18 -7.46 18.12
N TYR A 48 1.09 -6.91 16.90
CA TYR A 48 1.49 -5.52 16.63
C TYR A 48 0.58 -4.50 17.33
N ARG A 49 -0.73 -4.76 17.42
CA ARG A 49 -1.64 -3.92 18.21
C ARG A 49 -1.30 -3.95 19.70
N ALA A 50 -0.92 -5.10 20.23
CA ALA A 50 -0.56 -5.25 21.64
C ALA A 50 0.70 -4.45 22.04
N VAL A 51 1.53 -4.05 21.07
CA VAL A 51 2.73 -3.22 21.28
C VAL A 51 2.58 -1.80 20.70
N ASP A 52 1.34 -1.32 20.53
CA ASP A 52 1.00 0.03 20.04
C ASP A 52 1.61 0.38 18.67
N ARG A 53 1.76 -0.64 17.81
CA ARG A 53 2.22 -0.50 16.42
C ARG A 53 1.05 -0.59 15.44
N ASP A 54 0.08 0.29 15.63
CA ASP A 54 -1.15 0.32 14.83
C ASP A 54 -0.88 0.55 13.34
N ASP A 55 0.18 1.29 13.00
CA ASP A 55 0.64 1.50 11.61
C ASP A 55 0.93 0.17 10.90
N VAL A 56 1.66 -0.72 11.58
CA VAL A 56 2.02 -2.05 11.05
C VAL A 56 0.81 -2.98 11.10
N ALA A 57 0.00 -2.91 12.16
CA ALA A 57 -1.19 -3.73 12.29
C ALA A 57 -2.22 -3.43 11.20
N ASP A 58 -2.48 -2.17 10.90
CA ASP A 58 -3.40 -1.75 9.84
C ASP A 58 -2.90 -2.21 8.47
N TYR A 59 -1.59 -2.08 8.23
CA TYR A 59 -0.95 -2.58 7.01
C TYR A 59 -1.15 -4.09 6.80
N LEU A 60 -0.89 -4.90 7.84
CA LEU A 60 -1.08 -6.35 7.77
C LEU A 60 -2.56 -6.74 7.68
N GLN A 61 -3.45 -5.98 8.33
CA GLN A 61 -4.89 -6.22 8.29
C GLN A 61 -5.47 -5.97 6.89
N GLU A 62 -4.94 -5.00 6.14
CA GLU A 62 -5.32 -4.80 4.73
C GLU A 62 -4.98 -6.05 3.90
N HIS A 63 -3.77 -6.59 4.08
CA HIS A 63 -3.33 -7.81 3.43
C HIS A 63 -4.19 -9.04 3.81
N GLU A 64 -4.50 -9.22 5.10
CA GLU A 64 -5.42 -10.27 5.57
C GLU A 64 -6.79 -10.14 4.90
N THR A 65 -7.32 -8.91 4.84
CA THR A 65 -8.63 -8.63 4.25
C THR A 65 -8.69 -9.04 2.78
N VAL A 66 -7.64 -8.76 2.00
CA VAL A 66 -7.56 -9.15 0.59
C VAL A 66 -7.50 -10.66 0.41
N LEU A 67 -6.75 -11.38 1.26
CA LEU A 67 -6.69 -12.85 1.20
C LEU A 67 -8.04 -13.49 1.58
N ARG A 68 -8.71 -12.96 2.60
CA ARG A 68 -10.07 -13.42 2.97
C ARG A 68 -11.04 -13.17 1.84
N ARG A 69 -11.02 -11.97 1.27
CA ARG A 69 -11.91 -11.61 0.15
C ARG A 69 -11.63 -12.47 -1.08
N SER A 70 -10.37 -12.83 -1.32
CA SER A 70 -9.97 -13.75 -2.40
C SER A 70 -10.62 -15.14 -2.28
N ARG A 71 -10.96 -15.61 -1.07
CA ARG A 71 -11.72 -16.86 -0.87
C ARG A 71 -13.19 -16.72 -1.22
N GLU A 72 -13.74 -15.52 -1.08
CA GLU A 72 -15.18 -15.25 -1.25
C GLU A 72 -15.54 -14.92 -2.69
N VAL A 73 -14.74 -14.08 -3.34
CA VAL A 73 -15.03 -13.55 -4.69
C VAL A 73 -14.01 -13.98 -5.75
N GLY A 74 -12.98 -14.73 -5.36
CA GLY A 74 -11.85 -15.09 -6.22
C GLY A 74 -10.71 -14.06 -6.16
N VAL A 75 -9.51 -14.52 -6.52
CA VAL A 75 -8.27 -13.73 -6.44
C VAL A 75 -8.33 -12.49 -7.32
N GLU A 76 -8.67 -12.63 -8.61
CA GLU A 76 -8.70 -11.51 -9.55
C GLU A 76 -9.60 -10.35 -9.07
N GLN A 77 -10.84 -10.65 -8.68
CA GLN A 77 -11.81 -9.67 -8.19
C GLN A 77 -11.36 -9.01 -6.89
N ALA A 78 -10.85 -9.79 -5.92
CA ALA A 78 -10.43 -9.26 -4.62
C ALA A 78 -9.26 -8.25 -4.75
N PHE A 79 -8.30 -8.53 -5.62
CA PHE A 79 -7.17 -7.63 -5.88
C PHE A 79 -7.58 -6.43 -6.72
N ALA A 80 -8.53 -6.56 -7.65
CA ALA A 80 -9.10 -5.41 -8.37
C ALA A 80 -9.80 -4.44 -7.41
N GLU A 81 -10.58 -4.96 -6.46
CA GLU A 81 -11.21 -4.16 -5.40
C GLU A 81 -10.17 -3.48 -4.50
N ALA A 82 -9.08 -4.18 -4.15
CA ALA A 82 -7.99 -3.61 -3.35
C ALA A 82 -7.26 -2.47 -4.07
N ALA A 83 -6.90 -2.68 -5.33
CA ALA A 83 -6.25 -1.67 -6.15
C ALA A 83 -7.15 -0.44 -6.34
N GLU A 84 -8.45 -0.63 -6.53
CA GLU A 84 -9.40 0.47 -6.63
C GLU A 84 -9.53 1.25 -5.32
N ARG A 85 -9.62 0.56 -4.17
CA ARG A 85 -9.62 1.24 -2.86
C ARG A 85 -8.35 2.05 -2.64
N ALA A 86 -7.18 1.49 -2.96
CA ALA A 86 -5.90 2.19 -2.83
C ALA A 86 -5.85 3.46 -3.68
N ARG A 87 -6.34 3.39 -4.93
CA ARG A 87 -6.47 4.58 -5.80
C ARG A 87 -7.40 5.63 -5.21
N GLN A 88 -8.55 5.22 -4.66
CA GLN A 88 -9.50 6.16 -4.05
C GLN A 88 -8.94 6.83 -2.81
N ILE A 89 -8.22 6.10 -1.96
CA ILE A 89 -7.55 6.65 -0.78
C ILE A 89 -6.52 7.70 -1.19
N GLU A 90 -5.69 7.39 -2.19
CA GLU A 90 -4.68 8.33 -2.68
C GLU A 90 -5.30 9.57 -3.33
N GLU A 91 -6.40 9.41 -4.07
CA GLU A 91 -7.14 10.53 -4.64
C GLU A 91 -7.75 11.42 -3.55
N VAL A 92 -8.37 10.85 -2.52
CA VAL A 92 -8.89 11.62 -1.38
C VAL A 92 -7.76 12.37 -0.67
N ARG A 93 -6.61 11.71 -0.47
CA ARG A 93 -5.43 12.34 0.12
C ARG A 93 -4.94 13.52 -0.72
N ARG A 94 -4.86 13.34 -2.04
CA ARG A 94 -4.48 14.39 -2.99
C ARG A 94 -5.43 15.58 -2.92
N GLN A 95 -6.74 15.34 -2.94
CA GLN A 95 -7.75 16.38 -2.81
C GLN A 95 -7.64 17.12 -1.46
N GLN A 96 -7.35 16.42 -0.37
CA GLN A 96 -7.11 17.03 0.93
C GLN A 96 -5.88 17.93 0.92
N LEU A 97 -4.78 17.49 0.30
CA LEU A 97 -3.58 18.31 0.14
C LEU A 97 -3.87 19.55 -0.69
N ASP A 98 -4.57 19.42 -1.81
CA ASP A 98 -4.95 20.55 -2.66
C ASP A 98 -5.88 21.54 -1.95
N ALA A 99 -6.76 21.07 -1.05
CA ALA A 99 -7.60 21.94 -0.24
C ALA A 99 -6.79 22.79 0.77
N LEU A 100 -5.57 22.36 1.12
CA LEU A 100 -4.64 23.14 1.95
C LEU A 100 -3.87 24.20 1.14
N ARG A 101 -4.00 24.21 -0.19
CA ARG A 101 -3.30 25.16 -1.07
C ARG A 101 -3.77 26.59 -0.77
N PRO A 102 -2.88 27.51 -0.35
CA PRO A 102 -3.26 28.86 0.01
C PRO A 102 -3.69 29.63 -1.25
N GLN A 103 -4.72 30.49 -1.13
CA GLN A 103 -5.21 31.32 -2.24
C GLN A 103 -4.17 32.33 -2.76
N LYS A 104 -3.24 32.74 -1.89
CA LYS A 104 -2.12 33.65 -2.22
C LYS A 104 -0.83 33.07 -1.64
N PRO A 105 -0.22 32.08 -2.33
CA PRO A 105 1.03 31.48 -1.86
C PRO A 105 2.16 32.50 -1.89
N SER A 106 3.05 32.46 -0.90
CA SER A 106 4.37 33.09 -1.01
C SER A 106 5.22 32.39 -2.08
N PRO A 107 6.32 33.00 -2.57
CA PRO A 107 7.21 32.35 -3.53
C PRO A 107 7.73 30.98 -3.05
N LEU A 108 8.08 30.86 -1.76
CA LEU A 108 8.52 29.59 -1.17
C LEU A 108 7.38 28.56 -1.14
N GLN A 109 6.16 28.96 -0.77
CA GLN A 109 5.01 28.06 -0.78
C GLN A 109 4.70 27.58 -2.19
N GLN A 110 4.82 28.46 -3.19
CA GLN A 110 4.63 28.10 -4.59
C GLN A 110 5.67 27.08 -5.08
N ALA A 111 6.93 27.22 -4.68
CA ALA A 111 7.97 26.23 -4.95
C ALA A 111 7.66 24.88 -4.32
N VAL A 112 7.26 24.85 -3.04
CA VAL A 112 6.87 23.62 -2.32
C VAL A 112 5.70 22.93 -3.03
N TRP A 113 4.67 23.67 -3.44
CA TRP A 113 3.54 23.07 -4.17
C TRP A 113 3.95 22.51 -5.53
N ARG A 114 4.88 23.17 -6.25
CA ARG A 114 5.41 22.62 -7.51
C ARG A 114 6.21 21.34 -7.31
N LEU A 115 6.94 21.21 -6.20
CA LEU A 115 7.62 19.97 -5.84
C LEU A 115 6.62 18.84 -5.54
N LEU A 116 5.53 19.15 -4.84
CA LEU A 116 4.47 18.18 -4.55
C LEU A 116 3.68 17.77 -5.81
N ASP A 117 3.53 18.67 -6.77
CA ASP A 117 2.85 18.44 -8.05
C ASP A 117 3.76 17.74 -9.10
N ALA A 118 5.08 17.67 -8.86
CA ALA A 118 6.04 17.13 -9.81
C ALA A 118 5.78 15.64 -10.09
N ALA A 119 5.62 15.29 -11.36
CA ALA A 119 5.33 13.94 -11.82
C ALA A 119 6.62 13.14 -12.12
N SER A 120 7.78 13.78 -12.13
CA SER A 120 9.06 13.12 -12.40
C SER A 120 10.25 13.74 -11.63
N PRO A 121 11.35 13.00 -11.48
CA PRO A 121 12.57 13.52 -10.87
C PRO A 121 13.15 14.75 -11.57
N GLU A 122 13.02 14.83 -12.90
CA GLU A 122 13.51 15.98 -13.68
C GLU A 122 12.73 17.27 -13.37
N GLU A 123 11.42 17.16 -13.15
CA GLU A 123 10.59 18.30 -12.74
C GLU A 123 10.96 18.76 -11.32
N VAL A 124 11.28 17.82 -10.43
CA VAL A 124 11.80 18.13 -9.09
C VAL A 124 13.10 18.93 -9.20
N ASP A 125 14.07 18.45 -9.98
CA ASP A 125 15.36 19.12 -10.18
C ASP A 125 15.21 20.52 -10.80
N GLN A 126 14.27 20.68 -11.73
CA GLN A 126 13.97 21.99 -12.32
C GLN A 126 13.45 22.97 -11.26
N VAL A 127 12.49 22.56 -10.43
CA VAL A 127 11.92 23.42 -9.39
C VAL A 127 12.98 23.81 -8.36
N LEU A 128 13.86 22.89 -7.98
CA LEU A 128 14.98 23.18 -7.08
C LEU A 128 16.00 24.14 -7.72
N GLY A 129 16.28 24.02 -9.02
CA GLY A 129 17.20 24.90 -9.74
C GLY A 129 16.70 26.35 -9.91
N GLU A 130 15.39 26.56 -9.91
CA GLU A 130 14.77 27.89 -10.00
C GLU A 130 14.79 28.68 -8.67
N HIS A 131 15.15 28.01 -7.56
CA HIS A 131 15.14 28.57 -6.20
C HIS A 131 16.43 28.21 -5.43
N PRO A 132 17.52 29.00 -5.55
CA PRO A 132 18.78 28.79 -4.83
C PRO A 132 18.73 29.17 -3.33
#